data_AF-A0A8J7MH53-F1
#
_entry.id   AF-A0A8J7MH53-F1
#
_cell.length_a   1.000
_cell.length_b   1.000
_cell.length_c   1.000
_cell.angle_alpha   90.00
_cell.angle_beta   90.00
_cell.angle_gamma   90.00
#
_symmetry.space_group_name_H-M   'P 1'
#
loop_
_entity.id
_entity.type
_entity.pdbx_description
1 polymer ?
#
loop_
_entity_poly.entity_id
_entity_poly.type
_entity_poly.pdbx_seq_one_letter_code
_entity_poly.pdbx_strand_id
1 'polypeptide(L)'
;WRTRTVTVGGTNYTLNQIENDKLLRKFNESRVHFAVNCAAASCPPLLNKAWTEDNIQQYYASQAKASINNPVYNLIANNSIEVSQIFDWYAADFGGSTQIVTYVQQYSDISIDNAAAVTYKTYDWTLNEQ
;
A
#
# COMPACT_ATOMS: atom_id res chain seq x y z
N TRP A 1 -2.78 7.73 -16.10
CA TRP A 1 -3.58 6.69 -15.41
C TRP A 1 -5.06 6.65 -15.79
N ARG A 2 -5.73 7.79 -16.05
CA ARG A 2 -7.19 7.82 -16.36
C ARG A 2 -7.59 7.68 -17.84
N THR A 3 -6.64 7.75 -18.76
CA THR A 3 -6.92 7.82 -20.22
C THR A 3 -6.50 6.58 -21.02
N ARG A 4 -5.56 5.78 -20.50
CA ARG A 4 -5.13 4.53 -21.14
C ARG A 4 -6.02 3.38 -20.68
N THR A 5 -6.62 2.67 -21.64
CA THR A 5 -7.48 1.52 -21.40
C THR A 5 -6.79 0.23 -21.82
N VAL A 6 -7.09 -0.85 -21.10
CA VAL A 6 -6.73 -2.22 -21.44
C VAL A 6 -7.99 -3.06 -21.52
N THR A 7 -8.04 -3.99 -22.47
CA THR A 7 -9.18 -4.90 -22.62
C THR A 7 -8.93 -6.17 -21.82
N VAL A 8 -9.81 -6.44 -20.85
CA VAL A 8 -9.77 -7.65 -20.00
C VAL A 8 -11.13 -8.32 -20.07
N GLY A 9 -11.18 -9.59 -20.49
CA GLY A 9 -12.43 -10.33 -20.63
C GLY A 9 -13.46 -9.65 -21.56
N GLY A 10 -12.99 -8.97 -22.61
CA GLY A 10 -13.85 -8.24 -23.56
C GLY A 10 -14.36 -6.88 -23.07
N THR A 11 -13.99 -6.45 -21.86
CA THR A 11 -14.37 -5.13 -21.31
C THR A 11 -13.15 -4.21 -21.25
N ASN A 12 -13.33 -2.93 -21.59
CA ASN A 12 -12.29 -1.92 -21.47
C ASN A 12 -12.25 -1.33 -20.06
N TYR A 13 -11.08 -1.35 -19.44
CA TYR A 13 -10.84 -0.74 -18.14
C TYR A 13 -9.66 0.21 -18.20
N THR A 14 -9.73 1.31 -17.46
CA THR A 14 -8.54 2.10 -17.12
C THR A 14 -7.78 1.42 -15.98
N LEU A 15 -6.47 1.67 -15.86
CA LEU A 15 -5.67 1.15 -14.75
C LEU A 15 -6.26 1.59 -13.38
N ASN A 16 -6.76 2.83 -13.31
CA ASN A 16 -7.44 3.36 -12.12
C ASN A 16 -8.69 2.55 -11.75
N GLN A 17 -9.49 2.13 -12.74
CA GLN A 17 -10.68 1.30 -12.49
C GLN A 17 -10.30 -0.12 -12.06
N ILE A 18 -9.22 -0.68 -12.60
CA ILE A 18 -8.72 -1.99 -12.15
C ILE A 18 -8.32 -1.90 -10.67
N GLU A 19 -7.49 -0.92 -10.32
CA GLU A 19 -6.97 -0.74 -8.97
C GLU A 19 -8.08 -0.42 -7.95
N ASN A 20 -8.89 0.60 -8.21
CA ASN A 20 -9.89 1.06 -7.25
C ASN A 20 -11.16 0.20 -7.25
N ASP A 21 -11.75 -0.06 -8.42
CA ASP A 21 -13.08 -0.66 -8.48
C ASP A 21 -13.03 -2.19 -8.47
N LYS A 22 -11.96 -2.79 -9.01
CA LYS A 22 -11.87 -4.25 -9.15
C LYS A 22 -11.00 -4.92 -8.10
N LEU A 23 -9.98 -4.24 -7.60
CA LEU A 23 -9.08 -4.78 -6.56
C LEU A 23 -9.45 -4.24 -5.18
N LEU A 24 -9.32 -2.93 -4.93
CA LEU A 24 -9.54 -2.34 -3.60
C LEU A 24 -11.00 -2.49 -3.12
N ARG A 25 -11.97 -1.88 -3.81
CA ARG A 25 -13.36 -1.82 -3.36
C ARG A 25 -14.09 -3.16 -3.40
N LYS A 26 -13.77 -4.02 -4.36
CA LYS A 26 -14.45 -5.31 -4.52
C LYS A 26 -14.07 -6.31 -3.43
N PHE A 27 -12.81 -6.30 -3.00
CA PHE A 27 -12.27 -7.27 -2.05
C PHE A 27 -11.95 -6.69 -0.67
N ASN A 28 -12.10 -5.37 -0.50
CA ASN A 28 -11.75 -4.66 0.74
C ASN A 28 -10.32 -5.00 1.20
N GLU A 29 -9.39 -5.00 0.25
CA GLU A 29 -8.03 -5.52 0.42
C GLU A 29 -7.01 -4.40 0.38
N SER A 30 -6.69 -3.83 1.54
CA SER A 30 -5.75 -2.71 1.67
C SER A 30 -4.31 -3.06 1.28
N ARG A 31 -3.94 -4.35 1.28
CA ARG A 31 -2.60 -4.78 0.88
C ARG A 31 -2.33 -4.58 -0.61
N VAL A 32 -3.37 -4.30 -1.41
CA VAL A 32 -3.24 -3.89 -2.82
C VAL A 32 -2.33 -2.66 -2.96
N HIS A 33 -2.34 -1.71 -2.01
CA HIS A 33 -1.45 -0.54 -2.00
C HIS A 33 0.05 -0.88 -1.96
N PHE A 34 0.40 -2.09 -1.50
CA PHE A 34 1.79 -2.58 -1.45
C PHE A 34 2.13 -3.57 -2.57
N ALA A 35 1.10 -4.04 -3.30
CA ALA A 35 1.21 -5.10 -4.29
C ALA A 35 1.10 -4.58 -5.72
N VAL A 36 0.29 -3.55 -5.93
CA VAL A 36 0.14 -2.86 -7.20
C VAL A 36 0.94 -1.58 -7.13
N ASN A 37 1.98 -1.50 -7.96
CA ASN A 37 2.89 -0.37 -8.00
C ASN A 37 2.52 0.54 -9.18
N CYS A 38 2.54 1.85 -8.94
CA CYS A 38 2.24 2.88 -9.92
C CYS A 38 3.48 3.33 -10.74
N ALA A 39 4.49 2.46 -10.83
CA ALA A 39 5.77 2.69 -11.50
C ALA A 39 6.59 3.91 -11.01
N ALA A 40 6.33 4.42 -9.79
CA ALA A 40 7.15 5.46 -9.17
C ALA A 40 8.38 4.85 -8.46
N ALA A 41 9.49 5.60 -8.32
CA ALA A 41 10.71 5.10 -7.68
C ALA A 41 10.55 4.86 -6.17
N SER A 42 9.52 5.44 -5.55
CA SER A 42 9.11 5.18 -4.18
C SER A 42 8.22 3.93 -4.05
N CYS A 43 7.95 3.19 -5.13
CA CYS A 43 7.12 1.99 -5.04
C CYS A 43 7.95 0.76 -4.61
N PRO A 44 7.37 -0.15 -3.81
CA PRO A 44 7.99 -1.43 -3.51
C PRO A 44 8.25 -2.22 -4.81
N PRO A 45 9.32 -3.03 -4.86
CA PRO A 45 9.68 -3.80 -6.04
C PRO A 45 8.54 -4.77 -6.41
N LEU A 46 8.17 -4.74 -7.69
CA LEU A 46 7.19 -5.66 -8.25
C LEU A 46 7.75 -7.10 -8.18
N LEU A 47 6.96 -8.01 -7.63
CA LEU A 47 7.29 -9.43 -7.62
C LEU A 47 7.36 -9.93 -9.07
N ASN A 48 8.50 -10.51 -9.47
CA ASN A 48 8.68 -11.14 -10.77
C ASN A 48 8.02 -12.54 -10.84
N LYS A 49 6.78 -12.64 -10.34
CA LYS A 49 5.98 -13.87 -10.30
C LYS A 49 4.53 -13.53 -10.56
N ALA A 50 3.84 -14.43 -11.26
CA ALA A 50 2.40 -14.33 -11.45
C ALA A 50 1.67 -14.56 -10.12
N TRP A 51 0.67 -13.74 -9.88
CA TRP A 51 -0.25 -13.87 -8.77
C TRP A 51 -1.31 -14.92 -9.12
N THR A 52 -1.46 -15.93 -8.28
CA THR A 52 -2.44 -17.02 -8.42
C THR A 52 -3.30 -17.10 -7.16
N GLU A 53 -4.42 -17.80 -7.25
CA GLU A 53 -5.28 -18.07 -6.09
C GLU A 53 -4.49 -18.67 -4.90
N ASP A 54 -3.57 -19.59 -5.20
CA ASP A 54 -2.79 -20.28 -4.16
C ASP A 54 -1.73 -19.38 -3.49
N ASN A 55 -1.24 -18.34 -4.18
CA ASN A 55 -0.07 -17.57 -3.71
C ASN A 55 -0.39 -16.12 -3.30
N ILE A 56 -1.55 -15.60 -3.69
CA ILE A 56 -1.93 -14.18 -3.51
C ILE A 56 -1.90 -13.74 -2.05
N GLN A 57 -2.39 -14.57 -1.13
CA GLN A 57 -2.44 -14.23 0.30
C GLN A 57 -1.04 -14.14 0.91
N GLN A 58 -0.16 -15.08 0.54
CA GLN A 58 1.23 -15.07 0.98
C GLN A 58 1.96 -13.84 0.46
N TYR A 59 1.80 -13.52 -0.83
CA TYR A 59 2.46 -12.37 -1.43
C TYR A 59 1.92 -11.04 -0.91
N TYR A 60 0.62 -10.91 -0.65
CA TYR A 60 0.08 -9.73 0.03
C TYR A 60 0.71 -9.53 1.41
N ALA A 61 0.78 -10.59 2.22
CA ALA A 61 1.40 -10.49 3.54
C ALA A 61 2.89 -10.13 3.45
N SER A 62 3.64 -10.76 2.53
CA SER A 62 5.07 -10.48 2.38
C SER A 62 5.35 -9.07 1.88
N GLN A 63 4.55 -8.56 0.94
CA GLN A 63 4.71 -7.20 0.40
C GLN A 63 4.31 -6.13 1.43
N ALA A 64 3.24 -6.36 2.19
CA ALA A 64 2.84 -5.46 3.28
C ALA A 64 3.94 -5.41 4.35
N LYS A 65 4.46 -6.57 4.77
CA LYS A 65 5.58 -6.66 5.71
C LYS A 65 6.84 -5.99 5.19
N ALA A 66 7.22 -6.23 3.94
CA ALA A 66 8.40 -5.61 3.35
C ALA A 66 8.26 -4.08 3.27
N SER A 67 7.08 -3.58 2.90
CA SER A 67 6.82 -2.14 2.79
C SER A 67 6.82 -1.45 4.16
N ILE A 68 6.11 -2.04 5.13
CA ILE A 68 5.98 -1.50 6.49
C ILE A 68 7.33 -1.42 7.19
N ASN A 69 8.19 -2.44 7.05
CA ASN A 69 9.51 -2.44 7.69
C ASN A 69 10.62 -1.77 6.86
N ASN A 70 10.29 -1.12 5.74
CA ASN A 70 11.28 -0.43 4.93
C ASN A 70 11.55 0.98 5.49
N PRO A 71 12.77 1.28 5.98
CA PRO A 71 13.10 2.58 6.58
C PRO A 71 13.00 3.74 5.60
N VAL A 72 13.04 3.48 4.28
CA VAL A 72 12.80 4.51 3.26
C VAL A 72 11.36 5.05 3.39
N TYR A 73 10.39 4.18 3.61
CA TYR A 73 8.96 4.54 3.63
C TYR A 73 8.41 4.77 5.03
N ASN A 74 8.92 4.07 6.04
CA ASN A 74 8.40 4.13 7.39
C ASN A 74 9.53 4.03 8.42
N LEU A 75 9.54 4.91 9.42
CA LEU A 75 10.36 4.78 10.62
C LEU A 75 9.48 4.33 11.76
N ILE A 76 9.72 3.13 12.28
CA ILE A 76 8.89 2.52 13.32
C ILE A 76 9.71 2.45 14.61
N ALA A 77 9.17 3.03 15.68
CA ALA A 77 9.62 2.87 17.04
C ALA A 77 8.42 2.57 17.95
N ASN A 78 8.70 2.08 19.16
CA ASN A 78 7.65 1.65 20.08
C ASN A 78 6.65 2.78 20.42
N ASN A 79 7.12 4.01 20.66
CA ASN A 79 6.26 5.13 21.07
C ASN A 79 5.93 6.13 19.95
N SER A 80 6.47 5.92 18.74
CA SER A 80 6.28 6.84 17.62
C SER A 80 6.52 6.14 16.30
N ILE A 81 5.63 6.37 15.34
CA ILE A 81 5.79 5.92 13.96
C ILE A 81 5.72 7.12 13.02
N GLU A 82 6.64 7.16 12.08
CA GLU A 82 6.61 8.07 10.94
C GLU A 82 6.38 7.24 9.69
N VAL A 83 5.18 7.30 9.12
CA VAL A 83 4.75 6.39 8.04
C VAL A 83 4.56 7.12 6.70
N SER A 84 4.53 6.37 5.61
CA SER A 84 4.28 6.93 4.27
C SER A 84 2.94 7.68 4.18
N GLN A 85 2.88 8.73 3.35
CA GLN A 85 1.66 9.52 3.09
C GLN A 85 0.49 8.70 2.53
N ILE A 86 0.72 7.49 2.02
CA ILE A 86 -0.36 6.59 1.61
C ILE A 86 -1.33 6.29 2.76
N PHE A 87 -0.83 6.23 4.01
CA PHE A 87 -1.65 5.97 5.19
C PHE A 87 -2.55 7.17 5.54
N ASP A 88 -2.20 8.37 5.08
CA ASP A 88 -3.03 9.57 5.19
C ASP A 88 -4.05 9.62 4.04
N TRP A 89 -3.56 9.53 2.80
CA TRP A 89 -4.40 9.64 1.59
C TRP A 89 -5.46 8.55 1.48
N TYR A 90 -5.13 7.34 1.91
CA TYR A 90 -5.99 6.16 1.84
C TYR A 90 -6.35 5.63 3.22
N ALA A 91 -6.40 6.50 4.24
CA ALA A 91 -6.70 6.13 5.63
C ALA A 91 -7.95 5.23 5.75
N ALA A 92 -8.98 5.48 4.94
CA ALA A 92 -10.21 4.68 4.93
C ALA A 92 -9.96 3.19 4.60
N ASP A 93 -9.01 2.89 3.72
CA ASP A 93 -8.66 1.51 3.35
C ASP A 93 -7.92 0.80 4.49
N PHE A 94 -7.26 1.55 5.37
CA PHE A 94 -6.56 1.04 6.55
C PHE A 94 -7.43 1.01 7.82
N GLY A 95 -8.75 1.18 7.70
CA GLY A 95 -9.69 1.20 8.82
C GLY A 95 -9.89 2.58 9.47
N GLY A 96 -9.35 3.64 8.86
CA GLY A 96 -9.42 5.02 9.33
C GLY A 96 -8.12 5.49 9.98
N SER A 97 -7.96 6.81 10.13
CA SER A 97 -6.76 7.43 10.70
C SER A 97 -6.45 6.98 12.14
N THR A 98 -7.48 6.59 12.89
CA THR A 98 -7.35 6.06 14.27
C THR A 98 -6.87 4.60 14.32
N GLN A 99 -6.88 3.88 13.20
CA GLN A 99 -6.49 2.47 13.12
C GLN A 99 -5.11 2.25 12.50
N ILE A 100 -4.39 3.32 12.14
CA ILE A 100 -3.09 3.21 11.47
C ILE A 100 -2.10 2.42 12.33
N VAL A 101 -2.00 2.70 13.63
CA VAL A 101 -1.11 1.95 14.54
C VAL A 101 -1.49 0.47 14.56
N THR A 102 -2.78 0.17 14.73
CA THR A 102 -3.30 -1.21 14.70
C THR A 102 -2.94 -1.93 13.41
N TYR A 103 -3.09 -1.26 12.27
CA TYR A 103 -2.77 -1.82 10.96
C TYR A 103 -1.27 -2.09 10.79
N VAL A 104 -0.44 -1.10 11.08
CA VAL A 104 1.03 -1.19 10.97
C VAL A 104 1.58 -2.30 11.87
N GLN A 105 1.04 -2.43 13.09
CA GLN A 105 1.43 -3.45 14.06
C GLN A 105 1.27 -4.89 13.53
N GLN A 106 0.32 -5.16 12.62
CA GLN A 106 0.10 -6.50 12.06
C GLN A 106 1.30 -7.02 11.26
N TYR A 107 2.10 -6.11 10.71
CA TYR A 107 3.20 -6.46 9.81
C TYR A 107 4.55 -5.92 10.29
N SER A 108 4.59 -5.09 11.33
CA SER A 108 5.84 -4.56 11.88
C SER A 108 6.65 -5.65 12.60
N ASP A 109 7.98 -5.57 12.45
CA ASP A 109 8.95 -6.35 13.23
C ASP A 109 9.18 -5.76 14.63
N ILE A 110 8.66 -4.55 14.89
CA ILE A 110 8.78 -3.82 16.15
C ILE A 110 7.40 -3.76 16.82
N SER A 111 7.35 -3.98 18.13
CA SER A 111 6.13 -3.72 18.91
C SER A 111 5.91 -2.22 19.06
N ILE A 112 4.72 -1.76 18.73
CA ILE A 112 4.27 -0.38 18.75
C ILE A 112 3.22 -0.25 19.85
N ASP A 113 3.35 0.78 20.69
CA ASP A 113 2.33 1.14 21.65
C ASP A 113 1.09 1.64 20.91
N ASN A 114 -0.10 1.25 21.35
CA ASN A 114 -1.36 1.73 20.76
C ASN A 114 -1.51 3.26 20.83
N ALA A 115 -0.82 3.92 21.78
CA ALA A 115 -0.77 5.36 21.93
C ALA A 115 0.41 6.02 21.19
N ALA A 116 1.14 5.28 20.36
CA ALA A 116 2.27 5.81 19.60
C ALA A 116 1.85 7.02 18.75
N ALA A 117 2.69 8.06 18.76
CA ALA A 117 2.46 9.22 17.92
C ALA A 117 2.61 8.84 16.44
N VAL A 118 1.64 9.20 15.61
CA VAL A 118 1.67 8.97 14.16
C VAL A 118 2.02 10.27 13.45
N THR A 119 3.13 10.27 12.71
CA THR A 119 3.49 11.33 11.77
C THR A 119 3.62 10.75 10.37
N TYR A 120 3.59 11.62 9.35
CA TYR A 120 3.68 11.20 7.96
C TYR A 120 4.94 11.75 7.31
N LYS A 121 5.68 10.88 6.62
CA LYS A 121 6.83 11.29 5.82
C LYS A 121 6.39 12.25 4.72
N THR A 122 7.17 13.30 4.52
CA THR A 122 6.95 14.23 3.40
C THR A 122 7.18 13.48 2.09
N TYR A 123 6.13 13.37 1.27
CA TYR A 123 6.22 12.66 0.00
C TYR A 123 6.89 13.56 -1.04
N ASP A 124 8.02 13.11 -1.57
CA ASP A 124 8.72 13.81 -2.65
C ASP A 124 8.06 13.47 -3.99
N TRP A 125 7.38 14.46 -4.57
CA TRP A 125 6.66 14.35 -5.85
C TRP A 125 7.55 14.51 -7.08
N THR A 126 8.84 14.78 -6.93
CA THR A 126 9.74 15.16 -8.04
C THR A 126 9.87 14.10 -9.15
N LEU A 127 9.45 12.86 -8.91
CA LEU A 127 9.48 11.79 -9.91
C LEU A 127 8.33 11.80 -10.93
N ASN A 128 7.25 12.56 -10.69
CA ASN A 128 6.09 12.65 -11.58
C ASN A 128 5.98 14.01 -12.31
N GLU A 129 7.00 14.87 -12.25
CA GLU A 129 7.03 16.17 -12.96
C GLU A 129 7.45 16.06 -14.45
N GLN A 130 7.23 14.91 -15.10
CA GLN A 130 7.52 14.74 -16.53
C GLN A 130 6.27 14.42 -17.36
#